data_AF-A0ABD3QFF9-F1
#
_entry.id   AF-A0ABD3QFF9-F1
#
_cell.length_a   1.000
_cell.length_b   1.000
_cell.length_c   1.000
_cell.angle_alpha   90.00
_cell.angle_beta   90.00
_cell.angle_gamma   90.00
#
_symmetry.space_group_name_H-M   'P 1'
#
loop_
_entity.id
_entity.type
_entity.pdbx_description
1 polymer ?
#
loop_
_entity_poly.entity_id
_entity_poly.type
_entity_poly.pdbx_seq_one_letter_code
_entity_poly.pdbx_strand_id
1 'polypeptide(L)'
;MDETSSNNNPSLLYSKKRGARVAYLGNSIQYFNDTPRFMIRLSRQAVVNNANPKEPYDAFIEHQNSCFRGGANLGRLWREGNGMLNHGFASKTAIMKVTDDGDNIIYDVGSPTVEDLLALKDWDFIVMNDHTQGPARLESRNAAREILMEKYAPLIAANQAISIIIETVAYRFEEINGSRDLGTVYEFQQKVREGVLSYVDALRTKLPPFISPRIAPVGAAYLHVHEHNFVLWEQLFDSYDSFHPSPKGTFLQGCVLHYSMFLSPPQIPSTEEGIADLWKDARMMNWVGKKQGYEIMPLPTVEEAKYLLQVSIFVCDRELNKYDAEPCTES
;
A
#
# COMPACT_ATOMS: atom_id res chain seq x y z
N MET A 1 -42.06 -30.26 35.03
CA MET A 1 -42.86 -29.90 33.84
C MET A 1 -43.45 -28.54 34.17
N ASP A 2 -42.94 -27.40 33.73
CA ASP A 2 -42.11 -27.14 32.55
C ASP A 2 -41.01 -26.11 32.82
N GLU A 3 -39.89 -26.36 32.16
CA GLU A 3 -38.76 -25.47 31.96
C GLU A 3 -39.17 -24.32 31.02
N THR A 4 -38.93 -23.08 31.40
CA THR A 4 -38.89 -21.96 30.46
C THR A 4 -37.42 -21.61 30.21
N SER A 5 -36.84 -22.31 29.24
CA SER A 5 -35.52 -21.98 28.72
C SER A 5 -35.61 -20.69 27.90
N SER A 6 -34.96 -19.64 28.39
CA SER A 6 -34.65 -18.46 27.60
C SER A 6 -33.57 -18.85 26.58
N ASN A 7 -34.01 -19.13 25.35
CA ASN A 7 -33.12 -19.26 24.20
C ASN A 7 -32.48 -17.90 23.86
N ASN A 8 -31.41 -17.55 24.56
CA ASN A 8 -30.43 -16.58 24.10
C ASN A 8 -29.62 -17.22 22.97
N ASN A 9 -30.13 -17.13 21.74
CA ASN A 9 -29.40 -17.56 20.55
C ASN A 9 -28.50 -16.39 20.09
N PRO A 10 -27.15 -16.46 20.16
CA PRO A 10 -26.26 -15.36 19.78
C PRO A 10 -26.12 -15.17 18.26
N SER A 11 -27.01 -15.75 17.45
CA SER A 11 -26.80 -15.98 16.02
C SER A 11 -27.24 -14.82 15.10
N LEU A 12 -27.21 -13.57 15.58
CA LEU A 12 -27.68 -12.40 14.82
C LEU A 12 -26.67 -11.24 14.76
N LEU A 13 -25.39 -11.55 14.60
CA LEU A 13 -24.35 -10.59 14.20
C LEU A 13 -23.56 -11.06 12.96
N TYR A 14 -24.23 -11.66 11.98
CA TYR A 14 -23.70 -11.65 10.62
C TYR A 14 -24.02 -10.28 10.02
N SER A 15 -23.23 -9.27 10.38
CA SER A 15 -23.28 -7.97 9.71
C SER A 15 -23.12 -8.22 8.22
N LYS A 16 -23.96 -7.58 7.39
CA LYS A 16 -23.77 -7.56 5.93
C LYS A 16 -22.28 -7.32 5.66
N LYS A 17 -21.67 -8.22 4.89
CA LYS A 17 -20.29 -8.03 4.46
C LYS A 17 -20.18 -6.66 3.81
N ARG A 18 -19.25 -5.85 4.32
CA ARG A 18 -18.93 -4.52 3.80
C ARG A 18 -17.53 -4.56 3.19
N GLY A 19 -17.23 -3.60 2.32
CA GLY A 19 -15.86 -3.48 1.83
C GLY A 19 -14.96 -2.91 2.92
N ALA A 20 -13.66 -3.03 2.71
CA ALA A 20 -12.68 -2.44 3.59
C ALA A 20 -12.54 -0.94 3.36
N ARG A 21 -12.29 -0.22 4.45
CA ARG A 21 -11.96 1.19 4.47
C ARG A 21 -10.46 1.33 4.70
N VAL A 22 -9.76 2.00 3.80
CA VAL A 22 -8.30 2.02 3.80
C VAL A 22 -7.74 3.45 3.88
N ALA A 23 -6.92 3.71 4.89
CA ALA A 23 -6.11 4.93 4.96
C ALA A 23 -4.75 4.70 4.30
N TYR A 24 -4.36 5.58 3.38
CA TYR A 24 -3.05 5.53 2.72
C TYR A 24 -2.14 6.67 3.20
N LEU A 25 -0.98 6.34 3.73
CA LEU A 25 -0.02 7.29 4.31
C LEU A 25 1.34 7.12 3.63
N GLY A 26 1.86 8.14 2.95
CA GLY A 26 3.19 7.98 2.38
C GLY A 26 3.65 9.04 1.40
N ASN A 27 4.44 8.59 0.45
CA ASN A 27 5.16 9.44 -0.50
C ASN A 27 5.03 8.90 -1.93
N SER A 28 5.85 9.40 -2.85
CA SER A 28 5.71 9.15 -4.28
C SER A 28 5.79 7.67 -4.67
N ILE A 29 6.37 6.79 -3.85
CA ILE A 29 6.35 5.34 -4.13
C ILE A 29 4.93 4.77 -4.20
N GLN A 30 4.00 5.25 -3.39
CA GLN A 30 2.59 4.86 -3.47
C GLN A 30 1.80 5.67 -4.51
N TYR A 31 2.21 6.91 -4.78
CA TYR A 31 1.35 7.86 -5.48
C TYR A 31 1.82 8.19 -6.92
N PHE A 32 2.97 7.68 -7.36
CA PHE A 32 3.49 7.97 -8.72
C PHE A 32 2.49 7.58 -9.82
N ASN A 33 1.84 6.43 -9.68
CA ASN A 33 0.70 6.02 -10.51
C ASN A 33 -0.59 5.89 -9.68
N ASP A 34 -0.69 6.63 -8.59
CA ASP A 34 -1.87 6.72 -7.70
C ASP A 34 -2.43 5.36 -7.26
N THR A 35 -1.58 4.55 -6.61
CA THR A 35 -1.95 3.22 -6.09
C THR A 35 -3.27 3.23 -5.32
N PRO A 36 -3.61 4.21 -4.45
CA PRO A 36 -4.89 4.20 -3.73
C PRO A 36 -6.13 4.13 -4.63
N ARG A 37 -6.16 4.87 -5.73
CA ARG A 37 -7.31 4.87 -6.67
C ARG A 37 -7.31 3.59 -7.51
N PHE A 38 -6.13 3.17 -7.96
CA PHE A 38 -5.93 1.89 -8.65
C PHE A 38 -6.44 0.70 -7.82
N MET A 39 -6.16 0.70 -6.51
CA MET A 39 -6.54 -0.38 -5.59
C MET A 39 -8.05 -0.55 -5.42
N ILE A 40 -8.84 0.54 -5.49
CA ILE A 40 -10.30 0.43 -5.47
C ILE A 40 -10.80 -0.43 -6.63
N ARG A 41 -10.24 -0.25 -7.83
CA ARG A 41 -10.64 -1.01 -9.01
C ARG A 41 -10.08 -2.43 -9.02
N LEU A 42 -8.81 -2.60 -8.64
CA LEU A 42 -8.19 -3.92 -8.55
C LEU A 42 -8.95 -4.83 -7.59
N SER A 43 -9.30 -4.32 -6.41
CA SER A 43 -9.96 -5.11 -5.36
C SER A 43 -11.44 -5.42 -5.67
N ARG A 44 -12.12 -4.59 -6.47
CA ARG A 44 -13.50 -4.87 -6.92
C ARG A 44 -13.61 -6.04 -7.89
N GLN A 45 -12.54 -6.41 -8.58
CA GLN A 45 -12.54 -7.63 -9.39
C GLN A 45 -12.73 -8.88 -8.52
N ALA A 46 -12.34 -8.86 -7.25
CA ALA A 46 -12.43 -10.01 -6.34
C ALA A 46 -13.87 -10.36 -5.90
N VAL A 47 -14.85 -9.47 -6.14
CA VAL A 47 -16.24 -9.64 -5.68
C VAL A 47 -16.98 -10.76 -6.42
N VAL A 48 -16.39 -11.37 -7.46
CA VAL A 48 -17.16 -12.27 -8.33
C VAL A 48 -17.20 -13.74 -7.85
N ASN A 49 -16.29 -14.30 -7.03
CA ASN A 49 -16.35 -15.76 -6.79
C ASN A 49 -15.77 -16.41 -5.51
N ASN A 50 -15.23 -15.72 -4.49
CA ASN A 50 -14.68 -16.42 -3.32
C ASN A 50 -14.86 -15.67 -2.00
N ALA A 51 -15.94 -15.97 -1.30
CA ALA A 51 -16.11 -15.63 0.11
C ALA A 51 -15.33 -16.64 0.98
N ASN A 52 -14.19 -16.25 1.55
CA ASN A 52 -13.66 -16.97 2.72
C ASN A 52 -14.58 -16.67 3.91
N PRO A 53 -15.28 -17.65 4.50
CA PRO A 53 -16.25 -17.40 5.57
C PRO A 53 -15.62 -16.96 6.90
N LYS A 54 -14.29 -16.96 7.03
CA LYS A 54 -13.59 -16.57 8.26
C LYS A 54 -13.23 -15.08 8.35
N GLU A 55 -13.31 -14.33 7.26
CA GLU A 55 -12.94 -12.92 7.23
C GLU A 55 -14.19 -12.01 7.27
N PRO A 56 -14.15 -10.88 8.03
CA PRO A 56 -15.30 -9.99 8.17
C PRO A 56 -15.56 -9.12 6.95
N TYR A 57 -14.62 -9.04 6.00
CA TYR A 57 -14.71 -8.24 4.78
C TYR A 57 -14.87 -9.11 3.55
N ASP A 58 -15.64 -8.61 2.57
CA ASP A 58 -15.40 -9.03 1.20
C ASP A 58 -14.05 -8.43 0.76
N ALA A 59 -13.26 -9.14 -0.04
CA ALA A 59 -11.90 -8.74 -0.42
C ALA A 59 -11.87 -7.56 -1.42
N PHE A 60 -12.60 -6.48 -1.12
CA PHE A 60 -12.64 -5.25 -1.89
C PHE A 60 -12.57 -4.01 -1.00
N ILE A 61 -12.15 -2.89 -1.58
CA ILE A 61 -12.07 -1.59 -0.92
C ILE A 61 -13.34 -0.78 -1.23
N GLU A 62 -14.12 -0.45 -0.21
CA GLU A 62 -15.31 0.41 -0.36
C GLU A 62 -14.96 1.89 -0.35
N HIS A 63 -14.00 2.27 0.49
CA HIS A 63 -13.61 3.64 0.71
C HIS A 63 -12.11 3.74 0.97
N GLN A 64 -11.50 4.82 0.48
CA GLN A 64 -10.14 5.17 0.85
C GLN A 64 -9.99 6.67 1.00
N ASN A 65 -9.04 7.06 1.84
CA ASN A 65 -8.55 8.42 1.93
C ASN A 65 -7.03 8.39 2.19
N SER A 66 -6.36 9.51 1.98
CA SER A 66 -4.91 9.57 1.85
C SER A 66 -4.30 10.79 2.50
N CYS A 67 -3.08 10.65 3.02
CA CYS A 67 -2.19 11.77 3.32
C CYS A 67 -0.84 11.49 2.62
N PHE A 68 -0.51 12.32 1.64
CA PHE A 68 0.64 12.13 0.76
C PHE A 68 1.59 13.33 0.82
N ARG A 69 2.90 13.07 0.83
CA ARG A 69 3.92 14.11 0.59
C ARG A 69 5.11 13.54 -0.17
N GLY A 70 5.47 14.17 -1.28
CA GLY A 70 6.60 13.75 -2.11
C GLY A 70 7.92 13.75 -1.33
N GLY A 71 8.70 12.68 -1.46
CA GLY A 71 10.00 12.52 -0.79
C GLY A 71 9.96 12.49 0.75
N ALA A 72 8.80 12.40 1.38
CA ALA A 72 8.69 12.39 2.83
C ALA A 72 9.02 11.01 3.43
N ASN A 73 9.71 11.01 4.57
CA ASN A 73 9.68 9.91 5.52
C ASN A 73 8.45 10.05 6.44
N LEU A 74 8.14 9.03 7.23
CA LEU A 74 6.96 9.03 8.12
C LEU A 74 6.95 10.22 9.10
N GLY A 75 8.10 10.57 9.67
CA GLY A 75 8.20 11.70 10.59
C GLY A 75 7.92 13.05 9.92
N ARG A 76 8.38 13.23 8.68
CA ARG A 76 8.11 14.43 7.89
C ARG A 76 6.65 14.50 7.46
N LEU A 77 6.06 13.38 7.03
CA LEU A 77 4.64 13.31 6.68
C LEU A 77 3.76 13.69 7.87
N TRP A 78 4.10 13.22 9.08
CA TRP A 78 3.41 13.62 10.31
C TRP A 78 3.47 15.13 10.56
N ARG A 79 4.67 15.72 10.50
CA ARG A 79 4.87 17.14 10.84
C ARG A 79 4.35 18.12 9.79
N GLU A 80 4.51 17.80 8.51
CA GLU A 80 4.20 18.70 7.40
C GLU A 80 2.85 18.39 6.73
N GLY A 81 2.22 17.27 7.07
CA GLY A 81 0.94 16.86 6.50
C GLY A 81 0.99 16.64 4.99
N ASN A 82 -0.16 16.80 4.37
CA ASN A 82 -0.40 16.48 2.97
C ASN A 82 0.13 17.58 2.03
N GLY A 83 0.89 17.17 1.02
CA GLY A 83 1.47 18.01 -0.02
C GLY A 83 0.89 17.75 -1.41
N MET A 84 -0.22 17.02 -1.54
CA MET A 84 -0.76 16.54 -2.82
C MET A 84 -1.00 17.68 -3.84
N LEU A 85 -1.58 18.80 -3.42
CA LEU A 85 -1.76 19.98 -4.28
C LEU A 85 -0.42 20.53 -4.84
N ASN A 86 0.64 20.49 -4.05
CA ASN A 86 1.96 21.00 -4.44
C ASN A 86 2.70 20.08 -5.41
N HIS A 87 2.19 18.87 -5.64
CA HIS A 87 2.81 17.82 -6.45
C HIS A 87 2.01 17.45 -7.71
N GLY A 88 1.12 18.34 -8.17
CA GLY A 88 0.47 18.18 -9.48
C GLY A 88 -0.75 17.26 -9.50
N PHE A 89 -1.33 16.95 -8.33
CA PHE A 89 -2.57 16.15 -8.23
C PHE A 89 -3.86 16.96 -8.46
N ALA A 90 -3.75 18.27 -8.74
CA ALA A 90 -4.86 19.09 -9.23
C ALA A 90 -5.20 18.75 -10.70
N SER A 91 -5.56 17.49 -10.96
CA SER A 91 -5.89 16.96 -12.28
C SER A 91 -7.39 17.05 -12.56
N LYS A 92 -7.81 16.83 -13.82
CA LYS A 92 -9.23 16.71 -14.18
C LYS A 92 -9.91 15.55 -13.45
N THR A 93 -9.21 14.43 -13.24
CA THR A 93 -9.73 13.27 -12.51
C THR A 93 -9.85 13.51 -11.01
N ALA A 94 -9.17 14.53 -10.47
CA ALA A 94 -9.28 14.90 -9.07
C ALA A 94 -10.38 15.94 -8.79
N ILE A 95 -11.10 16.47 -9.79
CA ILE A 95 -12.15 17.48 -9.54
C ILE A 95 -13.34 16.81 -8.85
N MET A 96 -13.64 17.21 -7.60
CA MET A 96 -14.82 16.75 -6.86
C MET A 96 -16.04 17.62 -7.11
N LYS A 97 -15.83 18.94 -7.04
CA LYS A 97 -16.89 19.94 -7.18
C LYS A 97 -16.32 21.20 -7.80
N VAL A 98 -17.09 21.80 -8.70
CA VAL A 98 -16.93 23.20 -9.11
C VAL A 98 -17.96 23.99 -8.31
N THR A 99 -17.53 25.04 -7.61
CA THR A 99 -18.44 25.90 -6.85
C THR A 99 -19.44 26.61 -7.78
N ASP A 100 -20.57 27.03 -7.22
CA ASP A 100 -21.69 27.58 -8.01
C ASP A 100 -21.35 28.94 -8.67
N ASP A 101 -20.30 29.62 -8.17
CA ASP A 101 -19.71 30.82 -8.75
C ASP A 101 -18.70 30.54 -9.88
N GLY A 102 -18.38 29.27 -10.15
CA GLY A 102 -17.44 28.84 -11.21
C GLY A 102 -15.96 29.11 -10.90
N ASP A 103 -15.66 29.80 -9.80
CA ASP A 103 -14.32 30.33 -9.53
C ASP A 103 -13.47 29.43 -8.63
N ASN A 104 -14.06 28.46 -7.91
CA ASN A 104 -13.31 27.55 -7.05
C ASN A 104 -13.51 26.08 -7.44
N ILE A 105 -12.40 25.40 -7.72
CA ILE A 105 -12.35 23.97 -7.99
C ILE A 105 -11.90 23.25 -6.71
N ILE A 106 -12.75 22.38 -6.18
CA ILE A 106 -12.42 21.52 -5.05
C ILE A 106 -11.85 20.22 -5.61
N TYR A 107 -10.59 19.96 -5.27
CA TYR A 107 -9.89 18.74 -5.67
C TYR A 107 -9.95 17.68 -4.56
N ASP A 108 -10.07 16.42 -4.96
CA ASP A 108 -9.88 15.24 -4.14
C ASP A 108 -8.37 15.10 -3.86
N VAL A 109 -7.92 15.69 -2.75
CA VAL A 109 -6.50 15.74 -2.36
C VAL A 109 -6.20 15.03 -1.05
N GLY A 110 -7.19 14.31 -0.51
CA GLY A 110 -7.07 13.59 0.75
C GLY A 110 -7.10 14.47 2.00
N SER A 111 -6.80 13.87 3.16
CA SER A 111 -6.79 14.57 4.46
C SER A 111 -5.58 15.50 4.60
N PRO A 112 -5.72 16.68 5.25
CA PRO A 112 -4.66 17.67 5.35
C PRO A 112 -3.48 17.24 6.23
N THR A 113 -3.73 16.44 7.28
CA THR A 113 -2.67 15.86 8.12
C THR A 113 -2.88 14.36 8.33
N VAL A 114 -1.85 13.68 8.83
CA VAL A 114 -1.95 12.27 9.27
C VAL A 114 -2.92 12.14 10.44
N GLU A 115 -2.89 13.09 11.36
CA GLU A 115 -3.78 13.12 12.53
C GLU A 115 -5.24 13.23 12.11
N ASP A 116 -5.58 14.17 11.21
CA ASP A 116 -6.94 14.34 10.68
C ASP A 116 -7.42 13.09 9.94
N LEU A 117 -6.53 12.39 9.21
CA LEU A 117 -6.88 11.15 8.54
C LEU A 117 -7.27 10.07 9.54
N LEU A 118 -6.43 9.83 10.55
CA LEU A 118 -6.60 8.72 11.47
C LEU A 118 -7.59 9.03 12.60
N ALA A 119 -7.90 10.30 12.88
CA ALA A 119 -8.90 10.71 13.86
C ALA A 119 -10.34 10.30 13.48
N LEU A 120 -10.59 9.93 12.22
CA LEU A 120 -11.90 9.51 11.73
C LEU A 120 -12.40 8.19 12.36
N LYS A 121 -11.51 7.37 12.95
CA LYS A 121 -11.84 6.12 13.68
C LYS A 121 -12.72 5.13 12.91
N ASP A 122 -12.46 4.99 11.62
CA ASP A 122 -13.30 4.20 10.70
C ASP A 122 -12.45 3.52 9.62
N TRP A 123 -11.23 3.10 9.99
CA TRP A 123 -10.29 2.42 9.10
C TRP A 123 -10.13 0.96 9.49
N ASP A 124 -10.19 0.08 8.50
CA ASP A 124 -9.90 -1.35 8.66
C ASP A 124 -8.40 -1.61 8.44
N PHE A 125 -7.83 -0.92 7.45
CA PHE A 125 -6.42 -0.97 7.13
C PHE A 125 -5.80 0.42 7.09
N ILE A 126 -4.56 0.51 7.56
CA ILE A 126 -3.72 1.69 7.39
C ILE A 126 -2.47 1.25 6.61
N VAL A 127 -2.44 1.58 5.33
CA VAL A 127 -1.32 1.29 4.44
C VAL A 127 -0.32 2.43 4.52
N MET A 128 0.94 2.11 4.81
CA MET A 128 1.98 3.13 4.93
C MET A 128 3.32 2.73 4.31
N ASN A 129 4.03 3.72 3.76
CA ASN A 129 5.40 3.57 3.33
C ASN A 129 6.27 4.71 3.88
N ASP A 130 7.50 4.36 4.25
CA ASP A 130 8.53 5.34 4.60
C ASP A 130 9.27 5.83 3.34
N HIS A 131 10.15 6.82 3.48
CA HIS A 131 11.12 7.11 2.42
C HIS A 131 11.95 5.85 2.15
N THR A 132 12.17 5.46 0.88
CA THR A 132 12.79 4.17 0.53
C THR A 132 14.11 3.89 1.26
N GLN A 133 14.97 4.91 1.38
CA GLN A 133 16.26 4.80 2.06
C GLN A 133 16.16 4.89 3.60
N GLY A 134 15.00 5.31 4.13
CA GLY A 134 14.75 5.51 5.56
C GLY A 134 14.98 4.25 6.39
N PRO A 135 14.30 3.14 6.08
CA PRO A 135 14.51 1.87 6.77
C PRO A 135 15.95 1.33 6.62
N ALA A 136 16.65 1.66 5.54
CA ALA A 136 17.99 1.16 5.26
C ALA A 136 19.10 1.87 6.08
N ARG A 137 18.84 3.08 6.59
CA ARG A 137 19.81 3.86 7.39
C ARG A 137 19.44 3.90 8.86
N LEU A 138 20.39 3.63 9.74
CA LEU A 138 20.14 3.45 11.17
C LEU A 138 19.49 4.67 11.83
N GLU A 139 19.98 5.88 11.57
CA GLU A 139 19.43 7.12 12.16
C GLU A 139 17.98 7.35 11.72
N SER A 140 17.73 7.30 10.41
CA SER A 140 16.38 7.44 9.84
C SER A 140 15.42 6.35 10.35
N ARG A 141 15.90 5.09 10.41
CA ARG A 141 15.15 3.95 10.96
C ARG A 141 14.74 4.20 12.41
N ASN A 142 15.65 4.69 13.25
CA ASN A 142 15.34 4.97 14.65
C ASN A 142 14.31 6.10 14.80
N ALA A 143 14.46 7.19 14.04
CA ALA A 143 13.49 8.29 14.03
C ALA A 143 12.09 7.84 13.56
N ALA A 144 12.04 6.95 12.56
CA ALA A 144 10.77 6.37 12.10
C ALA A 144 10.14 5.45 13.14
N ARG A 145 10.93 4.64 13.87
CA ARG A 145 10.41 3.81 14.98
C ARG A 145 9.82 4.66 16.10
N GLU A 146 10.52 5.71 16.49
CA GLU A 146 10.07 6.64 17.53
C GLU A 146 8.72 7.28 17.15
N ILE A 147 8.62 7.89 15.96
CA ILE A 147 7.37 8.53 15.53
C ILE A 147 6.23 7.51 15.39
N LEU A 148 6.52 6.29 14.90
CA LEU A 148 5.53 5.22 14.80
C LEU A 148 4.96 4.86 16.18
N MET A 149 5.82 4.68 17.18
CA MET A 149 5.38 4.34 18.54
C MET A 149 4.65 5.48 19.24
N GLU A 150 5.13 6.72 19.09
CA GLU A 150 4.63 7.85 19.86
C GLU A 150 3.38 8.51 19.26
N LYS A 151 3.29 8.53 17.93
CA LYS A 151 2.24 9.28 17.21
C LYS A 151 1.27 8.39 16.47
N TYR A 152 1.78 7.38 15.74
CA TYR A 152 0.92 6.54 14.90
C TYR A 152 0.23 5.45 15.73
N ALA A 153 0.95 4.72 16.58
CA ALA A 153 0.41 3.58 17.31
C ALA A 153 -0.84 3.90 18.16
N PRO A 154 -0.93 5.05 18.88
CA PRO A 154 -2.15 5.41 19.59
C PRO A 154 -3.37 5.56 18.67
N LEU A 155 -3.19 6.15 17.49
CA LEU A 155 -4.26 6.35 16.53
C LEU A 155 -4.63 5.06 15.79
N ILE A 156 -3.64 4.21 15.47
CA ILE A 156 -3.89 2.87 14.92
C ILE A 156 -4.73 2.04 15.91
N ALA A 157 -4.34 2.01 17.18
CA ALA A 157 -5.07 1.30 18.23
C ALA A 157 -6.49 1.84 18.41
N ALA A 158 -6.68 3.16 18.33
CA ALA A 158 -8.00 3.79 18.42
C ALA A 158 -8.92 3.45 17.23
N ASN A 159 -8.37 3.16 16.05
CA ASN A 159 -9.13 2.66 14.90
C ASN A 159 -9.38 1.15 14.96
N GLN A 160 -8.62 0.41 15.77
CA GLN A 160 -8.54 -1.06 15.66
C GLN A 160 -8.16 -1.52 14.24
N ALA A 161 -7.35 -0.72 13.53
CA ALA A 161 -6.95 -1.00 12.16
C ALA A 161 -5.69 -1.86 12.12
N ILE A 162 -5.60 -2.73 11.12
CA ILE A 162 -4.36 -3.45 10.80
C ILE A 162 -3.45 -2.52 10.00
N SER A 163 -2.25 -2.27 10.50
CA SER A 163 -1.26 -1.50 9.75
C SER A 163 -0.52 -2.39 8.74
N ILE A 164 -0.48 -1.95 7.48
CA ILE A 164 0.25 -2.60 6.39
C ILE A 164 1.45 -1.73 6.05
N ILE A 165 2.65 -2.19 6.43
CA ILE A 165 3.90 -1.48 6.14
C ILE A 165 4.45 -1.98 4.81
N ILE A 166 4.59 -1.09 3.83
CA ILE A 166 5.18 -1.41 2.54
C ILE A 166 6.69 -1.55 2.71
N GLU A 167 7.20 -2.74 2.43
CA GLU A 167 8.61 -2.97 2.15
C GLU A 167 8.91 -2.42 0.75
N THR A 168 9.32 -1.16 0.69
CA THR A 168 9.66 -0.49 -0.58
C THR A 168 10.83 -1.18 -1.29
N VAL A 169 11.03 -0.83 -2.55
CA VAL A 169 12.02 -1.47 -3.42
C VAL A 169 13.34 -0.71 -3.41
N ALA A 170 14.46 -1.41 -3.37
CA ALA A 170 15.77 -0.88 -3.73
C ALA A 170 15.75 -0.24 -5.12
N TYR A 171 16.58 0.78 -5.33
CA TYR A 171 16.67 1.48 -6.61
C TYR A 171 17.26 0.59 -7.69
N ARG A 172 16.89 0.81 -8.95
CA ARG A 172 17.34 -0.01 -10.08
C ARG A 172 18.86 0.04 -10.25
N PHE A 173 19.45 1.20 -10.03
CA PHE A 173 20.88 1.43 -10.17
C PHE A 173 21.51 1.86 -8.85
N GLU A 174 22.77 1.49 -8.67
CA GLU A 174 23.60 1.97 -7.58
C GLU A 174 23.88 3.48 -7.71
N GLU A 175 24.17 4.12 -6.59
CA GLU A 175 24.55 5.53 -6.48
C GLU A 175 23.51 6.58 -6.90
N ILE A 176 22.35 6.19 -7.43
CA ILE A 176 21.29 7.15 -7.76
C ILE A 176 20.60 7.68 -6.51
N ASN A 177 20.20 8.95 -6.54
CA ASN A 177 19.47 9.59 -5.45
C ASN A 177 20.17 9.43 -4.08
N GLY A 178 21.51 9.46 -4.08
CA GLY A 178 22.34 9.38 -2.87
C GLY A 178 22.42 7.99 -2.23
N SER A 179 22.28 6.90 -3.00
CA SER A 179 22.28 5.51 -2.47
C SER A 179 23.66 4.82 -2.44
N ARG A 180 24.76 5.53 -2.70
CA ARG A 180 26.11 4.93 -2.79
C ARG A 180 26.50 4.10 -1.56
N ASP A 181 26.08 4.51 -0.37
CA ASP A 181 26.37 3.83 0.91
C ASP A 181 25.53 2.57 1.14
N LEU A 182 24.52 2.31 0.30
CA LEU A 182 23.55 1.24 0.51
C LEU A 182 23.92 -0.07 -0.20
N GLY A 183 24.94 -0.04 -1.06
CA GLY A 183 25.48 -1.19 -1.77
C GLY A 183 24.67 -1.59 -3.00
N THR A 184 24.81 -2.85 -3.39
CA THR A 184 24.08 -3.48 -4.50
C THR A 184 22.57 -3.48 -4.27
N VAL A 185 21.78 -3.78 -5.32
CA VAL A 185 20.31 -3.93 -5.24
C VAL A 185 19.90 -4.91 -4.12
N TYR A 186 20.63 -6.02 -3.96
CA TYR A 186 20.36 -7.02 -2.91
C TYR A 186 20.70 -6.50 -1.51
N GLU A 187 21.87 -5.88 -1.33
CA GLU A 187 22.29 -5.33 -0.04
C GLU A 187 21.36 -4.20 0.41
N PHE A 188 20.98 -3.31 -0.53
CA PHE A 188 20.03 -2.24 -0.25
C PHE A 188 18.66 -2.83 0.13
N GLN A 189 18.13 -3.78 -0.65
CA GLN A 189 16.83 -4.38 -0.34
C GLN A 189 16.85 -5.11 1.02
N GLN A 190 17.94 -5.81 1.34
CA GLN A 190 18.10 -6.44 2.65
C GLN A 190 18.04 -5.41 3.78
N LYS A 191 18.75 -4.28 3.65
CA LYS A 191 18.71 -3.20 4.66
C LYS A 191 17.32 -2.58 4.79
N VAL A 192 16.59 -2.43 3.67
CA VAL A 192 15.19 -1.97 3.70
C VAL A 192 14.32 -2.95 4.48
N ARG A 193 14.44 -4.25 4.18
CA ARG A 193 13.69 -5.32 4.84
C ARG A 193 13.94 -5.34 6.35
N GLU A 194 15.20 -5.30 6.76
CA GLU A 194 15.60 -5.24 8.18
C GLU A 194 14.99 -4.03 8.89
N GLY A 195 14.98 -2.87 8.22
CA GLY A 195 14.35 -1.66 8.76
C GLY A 195 12.84 -1.80 8.92
N VAL A 196 12.15 -2.32 7.91
CA VAL A 196 10.70 -2.53 7.96
C VAL A 196 10.30 -3.56 9.02
N LEU A 197 11.06 -4.64 9.17
CA LEU A 197 10.89 -5.57 10.29
C LEU A 197 10.98 -4.85 11.64
N SER A 198 11.99 -3.98 11.82
CA SER A 198 12.13 -3.20 13.05
C SER A 198 10.96 -2.23 13.33
N TYR A 199 10.25 -1.77 12.28
CA TYR A 199 9.05 -0.94 12.42
C TYR A 199 7.87 -1.77 12.91
N VAL A 200 7.68 -2.95 12.31
CA VAL A 200 6.65 -3.93 12.69
C VAL A 200 6.84 -4.37 14.13
N ASP A 201 8.06 -4.72 14.53
CA ASP A 201 8.36 -5.12 15.90
C ASP A 201 8.09 -3.98 16.89
N ALA A 202 8.48 -2.75 16.56
CA ALA A 202 8.19 -1.59 17.39
C ALA A 202 6.67 -1.39 17.59
N LEU A 203 5.89 -1.49 16.51
CA LEU A 203 4.42 -1.39 16.58
C LEU A 203 3.79 -2.54 17.37
N ARG A 204 4.28 -3.77 17.24
CA ARG A 204 3.80 -4.93 18.02
C ARG A 204 3.95 -4.74 19.53
N THR A 205 4.93 -3.97 20.00
CA THR A 205 5.04 -3.63 21.43
C THR A 205 3.92 -2.71 21.95
N LYS A 206 3.19 -2.04 21.04
CA LYS A 206 2.16 -1.05 21.36
C LYS A 206 0.75 -1.47 20.95
N LEU A 207 0.62 -2.38 19.99
CA LEU A 207 -0.64 -2.81 19.42
C LEU A 207 -1.05 -4.19 19.95
N PRO A 208 -2.34 -4.43 20.21
CA PRO A 208 -2.80 -5.75 20.62
C PRO A 208 -2.68 -6.77 19.47
N PRO A 209 -2.56 -8.09 19.78
CA PRO A 209 -2.27 -9.11 18.78
C PRO A 209 -3.26 -9.21 17.62
N PHE A 210 -4.54 -8.92 17.85
CA PHE A 210 -5.59 -9.04 16.82
C PHE A 210 -5.53 -7.93 15.74
N ILE A 211 -4.76 -6.86 15.96
CA ILE A 211 -4.43 -5.84 14.94
C ILE A 211 -2.93 -5.79 14.65
N SER A 212 -2.25 -6.94 14.81
CA SER A 212 -0.81 -7.04 14.59
C SER A 212 -0.43 -6.50 13.20
N PRO A 213 0.58 -5.61 13.11
CA PRO A 213 1.02 -5.04 11.85
C PRO A 213 1.56 -6.11 10.91
N ARG A 214 1.34 -5.92 9.61
CA ARG A 214 1.77 -6.81 8.53
C ARG A 214 2.71 -6.08 7.58
N ILE A 215 3.56 -6.85 6.90
CA ILE A 215 4.42 -6.33 5.84
C ILE A 215 3.76 -6.63 4.49
N ALA A 216 3.80 -5.64 3.60
CA ALA A 216 3.61 -5.85 2.16
C ALA A 216 4.98 -6.00 1.50
N PRO A 217 5.43 -7.24 1.17
CA PRO A 217 6.80 -7.54 0.74
C PRO A 217 7.06 -7.15 -0.74
N VAL A 218 6.83 -5.88 -1.08
CA VAL A 218 6.92 -5.39 -2.47
C VAL A 218 8.36 -5.50 -2.99
N GLY A 219 9.35 -5.10 -2.20
CA GLY A 219 10.76 -5.21 -2.58
C GLY A 219 11.22 -6.65 -2.80
N ALA A 220 10.78 -7.60 -1.97
CA ALA A 220 11.02 -9.02 -2.20
C ALA A 220 10.37 -9.53 -3.50
N ALA A 221 9.19 -9.02 -3.86
CA ALA A 221 8.55 -9.34 -5.13
C ALA A 221 9.34 -8.80 -6.33
N TYR A 222 9.88 -7.58 -6.24
CA TYR A 222 10.77 -7.05 -7.27
C TYR A 222 12.07 -7.86 -7.40
N LEU A 223 12.69 -8.28 -6.29
CA LEU A 223 13.86 -9.16 -6.35
C LEU A 223 13.54 -10.51 -7.01
N HIS A 224 12.37 -11.07 -6.75
CA HIS A 224 11.95 -12.29 -7.43
C HIS A 224 11.85 -12.08 -8.95
N VAL A 225 11.29 -10.96 -9.42
CA VAL A 225 11.29 -10.62 -10.86
C VAL A 225 12.71 -10.39 -11.37
N HIS A 226 13.58 -9.71 -10.62
CA HIS A 226 14.98 -9.50 -10.97
C HIS A 226 15.71 -10.82 -11.26
N GLU A 227 15.51 -11.83 -10.41
CA GLU A 227 16.16 -13.14 -10.52
C GLU A 227 15.62 -14.00 -11.68
N HIS A 228 14.33 -13.87 -12.02
CA HIS A 228 13.65 -14.83 -12.91
C HIS A 228 13.20 -14.22 -14.24
N ASN A 229 13.08 -12.90 -14.34
CA ASN A 229 12.70 -12.17 -15.54
C ASN A 229 13.27 -10.74 -15.50
N PHE A 230 14.59 -10.64 -15.64
CA PHE A 230 15.32 -9.39 -15.54
C PHE A 230 14.82 -8.31 -16.51
N VAL A 231 14.44 -8.69 -17.74
CA VAL A 231 13.89 -7.75 -18.75
C VAL A 231 12.60 -7.10 -18.25
N LEU A 232 11.71 -7.87 -17.63
CA LEU A 232 10.48 -7.30 -17.04
C LEU A 232 10.81 -6.49 -15.79
N TRP A 233 11.78 -6.92 -14.97
CA TRP A 233 12.22 -6.18 -13.78
C TRP A 233 12.65 -4.75 -14.12
N GLU A 234 13.42 -4.57 -15.19
CA GLU A 234 13.83 -3.23 -15.66
C GLU A 234 12.63 -2.33 -15.99
N GLN A 235 11.53 -2.93 -16.47
CA GLN A 235 10.30 -2.22 -16.82
C GLN A 235 9.39 -1.95 -15.62
N LEU A 236 9.71 -2.46 -14.42
CA LEU A 236 8.97 -2.14 -13.19
C LEU A 236 9.29 -0.74 -12.67
N PHE A 237 10.36 -0.11 -13.15
CA PHE A 237 10.77 1.23 -12.77
C PHE A 237 10.34 2.25 -13.82
N ASP A 238 10.09 3.47 -13.36
CA ASP A 238 9.94 4.61 -14.26
C ASP A 238 11.23 4.79 -15.07
N SER A 239 11.08 4.97 -16.38
CA SER A 239 12.20 5.03 -17.31
C SER A 239 13.04 6.30 -17.15
N TYR A 240 12.49 7.36 -16.53
CA TYR A 240 13.17 8.63 -16.36
C TYR A 240 14.08 8.62 -15.14
N ASP A 241 13.59 8.12 -14.00
CA ASP A 241 14.31 8.23 -12.73
C ASP A 241 14.84 6.90 -12.18
N SER A 242 14.38 5.77 -12.71
CA SER A 242 14.85 4.43 -12.33
C SER A 242 14.66 4.08 -10.84
N PHE A 243 13.77 4.77 -10.12
CA PHE A 243 13.45 4.44 -8.73
C PHE A 243 11.96 4.54 -8.36
N HIS A 244 11.17 5.36 -9.06
CA HIS A 244 9.72 5.29 -8.92
C HIS A 244 9.17 4.06 -9.64
N PRO A 245 8.03 3.51 -9.20
CA PRO A 245 7.40 2.42 -9.91
C PRO A 245 6.82 2.90 -11.25
N SER A 246 6.96 2.10 -12.29
CA SER A 246 6.17 2.22 -13.52
C SER A 246 4.72 1.78 -13.27
N PRO A 247 3.82 1.87 -14.27
CA PRO A 247 2.51 1.22 -14.17
C PRO A 247 2.61 -0.29 -13.89
N LYS A 248 3.57 -1.00 -14.50
CA LYS A 248 3.84 -2.42 -14.22
C LYS A 248 4.31 -2.64 -12.78
N GLY A 249 5.22 -1.80 -12.32
CA GLY A 249 5.68 -1.82 -10.93
C GLY A 249 4.57 -1.53 -9.91
N THR A 250 3.65 -0.62 -10.26
CA THR A 250 2.47 -0.28 -9.46
C THR A 250 1.48 -1.43 -9.43
N PHE A 251 1.28 -2.13 -10.54
CA PHE A 251 0.44 -3.32 -10.60
C PHE A 251 0.96 -4.40 -9.65
N LEU A 252 2.26 -4.72 -9.70
CA LEU A 252 2.88 -5.67 -8.77
C LEU A 252 2.71 -5.24 -7.30
N GLN A 253 2.97 -3.96 -6.99
CA GLN A 253 2.75 -3.40 -5.65
C GLN A 253 1.30 -3.57 -5.19
N GLY A 254 0.32 -3.32 -6.06
CA GLY A 254 -1.08 -3.46 -5.72
C GLY A 254 -1.52 -4.91 -5.50
N CYS A 255 -1.01 -5.87 -6.28
CA CYS A 255 -1.26 -7.29 -6.04
C CYS A 255 -0.70 -7.73 -4.67
N VAL A 256 0.52 -7.32 -4.34
CA VAL A 256 1.13 -7.59 -3.02
C VAL A 256 0.30 -6.94 -1.90
N LEU A 257 -0.08 -5.67 -2.04
CA LEU A 257 -0.89 -4.95 -1.06
C LEU A 257 -2.26 -5.62 -0.83
N HIS A 258 -2.94 -6.00 -1.90
CA HIS A 258 -4.22 -6.70 -1.81
C HIS A 258 -4.06 -8.00 -1.02
N TYR A 259 -3.04 -8.80 -1.35
CA TYR A 259 -2.74 -10.03 -0.63
C TYR A 259 -2.45 -9.76 0.86
N SER A 260 -1.63 -8.77 1.19
CA SER A 260 -1.29 -8.46 2.58
C SER A 260 -2.48 -7.97 3.41
N MET A 261 -3.43 -7.25 2.78
CA MET A 261 -4.66 -6.80 3.45
C MET A 261 -5.64 -7.95 3.64
N PHE A 262 -5.98 -8.65 2.55
CA PHE A 262 -7.10 -9.59 2.51
C PHE A 262 -6.70 -11.06 2.67
N LEU A 263 -5.39 -11.33 2.81
CA LEU A 263 -4.81 -12.68 2.85
C LEU A 263 -5.23 -13.54 1.65
N SER A 264 -5.41 -12.87 0.50
CA SER A 264 -5.91 -13.48 -0.73
C SER A 264 -5.48 -12.62 -1.93
N PRO A 265 -5.07 -13.24 -3.05
CA PRO A 265 -4.71 -12.49 -4.24
C PRO A 265 -5.93 -11.80 -4.86
N PRO A 266 -5.73 -10.66 -5.55
CA PRO A 266 -6.81 -10.06 -6.32
C PRO A 266 -7.16 -10.93 -7.52
N GLN A 267 -8.38 -10.79 -8.03
CA GLN A 267 -8.68 -11.19 -9.39
C GLN A 267 -8.17 -10.12 -10.35
N ILE A 268 -7.69 -10.55 -11.52
CA ILE A 268 -7.17 -9.63 -12.54
C ILE A 268 -8.01 -9.75 -13.82
N PRO A 269 -8.23 -8.65 -14.55
CA PRO A 269 -8.90 -8.68 -15.85
C PRO A 269 -8.22 -9.60 -16.86
N SER A 270 -9.01 -10.16 -17.77
CA SER A 270 -8.53 -11.07 -18.83
C SER A 270 -8.35 -10.39 -20.19
N THR A 271 -8.64 -9.10 -20.30
CA THR A 271 -8.48 -8.29 -21.53
C THR A 271 -7.66 -7.05 -21.27
N GLU A 272 -7.02 -6.52 -22.32
CA GLU A 272 -6.22 -5.30 -22.26
C GLU A 272 -7.06 -4.08 -21.84
N GLU A 273 -8.30 -3.98 -22.33
CA GLU A 273 -9.22 -2.91 -21.91
C GLU A 273 -9.57 -3.01 -20.42
N GLY A 274 -9.72 -4.24 -19.91
CA GLY A 274 -9.97 -4.48 -18.51
C GLY A 274 -8.77 -4.10 -17.64
N ILE A 275 -7.55 -4.41 -18.08
CA ILE A 275 -6.33 -3.96 -17.42
C ILE A 275 -6.24 -2.44 -17.43
N ALA A 276 -6.51 -1.79 -18.56
CA ALA A 276 -6.51 -0.33 -18.68
C ALA A 276 -7.55 0.34 -17.76
N ASP A 277 -8.72 -0.27 -17.59
CA ASP A 277 -9.78 0.26 -16.71
C ASP A 277 -9.33 0.36 -15.25
N LEU A 278 -8.34 -0.44 -14.80
CA LEU A 278 -7.81 -0.34 -13.43
C LEU A 278 -7.21 1.04 -13.11
N TRP A 279 -6.71 1.78 -14.11
CA TRP A 279 -6.15 3.12 -13.95
C TRP A 279 -7.12 4.25 -14.28
N LYS A 280 -8.38 3.96 -14.62
CA LYS A 280 -9.33 4.97 -15.12
C LYS A 280 -9.50 6.19 -14.20
N ASP A 281 -9.45 5.98 -12.89
CA ASP A 281 -9.59 7.04 -11.89
C ASP A 281 -8.24 7.44 -11.26
N ALA A 282 -7.14 6.82 -11.69
CA ALA A 282 -5.80 7.07 -11.13
C ALA A 282 -5.25 8.42 -11.62
N ARG A 283 -4.70 9.21 -10.70
CA ARG A 283 -4.03 10.49 -10.96
C ARG A 283 -2.54 10.27 -11.23
N MET A 284 -2.22 9.70 -12.38
CA MET A 284 -0.83 9.38 -12.73
C MET A 284 0.05 10.63 -12.82
N MET A 285 1.20 10.62 -12.16
CA MET A 285 2.19 11.71 -12.17
C MET A 285 3.10 11.70 -13.40
N ASN A 286 2.89 10.76 -14.35
CA ASN A 286 3.60 10.69 -15.63
C ASN A 286 3.43 11.95 -16.53
N TRP A 287 2.58 12.90 -16.13
CA TRP A 287 2.48 14.22 -16.74
C TRP A 287 3.79 15.02 -16.72
N VAL A 288 4.69 14.76 -15.76
CA VAL A 288 6.04 15.37 -15.74
C VAL A 288 6.84 14.93 -16.97
N GLY A 289 6.80 13.64 -17.33
CA GLY A 289 7.43 13.12 -18.55
C GLY A 289 6.76 13.66 -19.82
N LYS A 290 5.43 13.80 -19.82
CA LYS A 290 4.70 14.36 -20.98
C LYS A 290 5.05 15.83 -21.26
N LYS A 291 5.32 16.63 -20.23
CA LYS A 291 5.81 18.03 -20.39
C LYS A 291 7.20 18.10 -21.00
N GLN A 292 7.98 17.03 -20.90
CA GLN A 292 9.35 16.94 -21.40
C GLN A 292 9.44 16.15 -22.72
N GLY A 293 8.29 15.79 -23.32
CA GLY A 293 8.22 15.12 -24.62
C GLY A 293 8.33 13.60 -24.59
N TYR A 294 8.23 12.96 -23.42
CA TYR A 294 8.36 11.51 -23.28
C TYR A 294 7.04 10.77 -23.50
N GLU A 295 7.15 9.54 -24.00
CA GLU A 295 6.01 8.63 -24.19
C GLU A 295 5.40 8.21 -22.84
N ILE A 296 4.09 7.96 -22.86
CA ILE A 296 3.37 7.43 -21.70
C ILE A 296 3.90 6.01 -21.45
N MET A 297 4.37 5.75 -20.22
CA MET A 297 4.81 4.42 -19.82
C MET A 297 3.71 3.39 -20.08
N PRO A 298 4.02 2.24 -20.73
CA PRO A 298 3.02 1.24 -21.06
C PRO A 298 2.45 0.59 -19.80
N LEU A 299 1.14 0.31 -19.84
CA LEU A 299 0.48 -0.57 -18.88
C LEU A 299 0.96 -2.02 -19.05
N PRO A 300 0.83 -2.90 -18.05
CA PRO A 300 1.10 -4.32 -18.25
C PRO A 300 0.15 -4.93 -19.28
N THR A 301 0.64 -5.85 -20.11
CA THR A 301 -0.26 -6.73 -20.89
C THR A 301 -0.97 -7.72 -19.97
N VAL A 302 -1.98 -8.43 -20.47
CA VAL A 302 -2.64 -9.50 -19.73
C VAL A 302 -1.66 -10.59 -19.29
N GLU A 303 -0.70 -10.97 -20.14
CA GLU A 303 0.34 -11.96 -19.80
C GLU A 303 1.28 -11.46 -18.70
N GLU A 304 1.74 -10.21 -18.81
CA GLU A 304 2.59 -9.59 -17.79
C GLU A 304 1.84 -9.46 -16.46
N ALA A 305 0.57 -9.05 -16.48
CA ALA A 305 -0.29 -8.98 -15.31
C ALA A 305 -0.45 -10.35 -14.63
N LYS A 306 -0.66 -11.43 -15.40
CA LYS A 306 -0.72 -12.80 -14.88
C LYS A 306 0.59 -13.22 -14.22
N TYR A 307 1.72 -12.93 -14.86
CA TYR A 307 3.04 -13.22 -14.30
C TYR A 307 3.26 -12.46 -12.98
N LEU A 308 3.01 -11.15 -12.95
CA LEU A 308 3.17 -10.32 -11.75
C LEU A 308 2.23 -10.76 -10.62
N LEU A 309 1.01 -11.18 -10.93
CA LEU A 309 0.10 -11.79 -9.94
C LEU A 309 0.70 -13.06 -9.34
N GLN A 310 1.23 -13.97 -10.16
CA GLN A 310 1.87 -15.20 -9.68
C GLN A 310 3.08 -14.92 -8.78
N VAL A 311 3.90 -13.93 -9.14
CA VAL A 311 5.01 -13.47 -8.28
C VAL A 311 4.48 -12.98 -6.94
N SER A 312 3.41 -12.17 -6.93
CA SER A 312 2.83 -11.67 -5.69
C SER A 312 2.31 -12.80 -4.79
N ILE A 313 1.66 -13.82 -5.37
CA ILE A 313 1.16 -15.00 -4.62
C ILE A 313 2.34 -15.72 -3.98
N PHE A 314 3.35 -16.07 -4.77
CA PHE A 314 4.53 -16.80 -4.29
C PHE A 314 5.24 -16.08 -3.14
N VAL A 315 5.45 -14.76 -3.27
CA VAL A 315 6.16 -13.97 -2.26
C VAL A 315 5.31 -13.80 -1.00
N CYS A 316 4.02 -13.52 -1.14
CA CYS A 316 3.12 -13.33 -0.01
C CYS A 316 2.87 -14.63 0.76
N ASP A 317 2.72 -15.78 0.09
CA ASP A 317 2.59 -17.08 0.76
C ASP A 317 3.84 -17.41 1.58
N ARG A 318 5.04 -17.15 1.03
CA ARG A 318 6.29 -17.31 1.77
C ARG A 318 6.39 -16.37 2.96
N GLU A 319 5.86 -15.17 2.86
CA GLU A 319 5.86 -14.20 3.96
C GLU A 319 4.90 -14.62 5.08
N LEU A 320 3.71 -15.14 4.74
CA LEU A 320 2.75 -15.66 5.72
C LEU A 320 3.28 -16.89 6.45
N ASN A 321 3.87 -17.84 5.73
CA ASN A 321 4.39 -19.09 6.31
C ASN A 321 5.54 -18.88 7.32
N LYS A 322 6.22 -17.73 7.30
CA LYS A 322 7.25 -17.42 8.31
C LYS A 322 6.65 -17.21 9.70
N TYR A 323 5.42 -16.71 9.80
CA TYR A 323 4.77 -16.44 11.08
C TYR A 323 4.12 -17.69 11.69
N ASP A 324 3.72 -18.66 10.85
CA ASP A 324 3.19 -19.95 11.32
C ASP A 324 4.29 -20.92 11.80
N ALA A 325 5.56 -20.61 11.51
CA ALA A 325 6.71 -21.47 11.80
C ALA A 325 7.43 -21.14 13.12
N GLU A 326 7.04 -20.09 13.86
CA GLU A 326 7.56 -19.86 15.22
C GLU A 326 6.77 -20.71 16.23
N PRO A 327 7.39 -21.74 16.85
CA PRO A 327 6.73 -22.46 17.92
C PRO A 327 6.57 -21.52 19.12
N CYS A 328 5.37 -21.51 19.72
CA CYS A 328 5.16 -21.01 21.07
C CYS A 328 6.22 -21.63 22.00
N THR A 329 7.27 -20.89 22.29
CA THR A 329 8.12 -21.21 23.43
C THR A 329 7.32 -20.85 24.66
N GLU A 330 6.86 -21.88 25.35
CA GLU A 330 6.23 -21.83 26.67
C GLU A 330 7.04 -20.92 27.59
N SER A 331 6.38 -19.90 28.17
CA SER A 331 6.85 -19.14 29.32
C SER A 331 5.93 -19.36 30.50
#